data_AF-A0A0Q9NLT4-F1
#
_entry.id   AF-A0A0Q9NLT4-F1
#
_cell.length_a   1.000
_cell.length_b   1.000
_cell.length_c   1.000
_cell.angle_alpha   90.00
_cell.angle_beta   90.00
_cell.angle_gamma   90.00
#
_symmetry.space_group_name_H-M   'P 1'
#
loop_
_entity.id
_entity.type
_entity.pdbx_description
1 polymer ?
#
loop_
_entity_poly.entity_id
_entity_poly.type
_entity_poly.pdbx_seq_one_letter_code
_entity_poly.pdbx_strand_id
1 'polypeptide(L)'
;MVDVINPLQLRRTSIDEDLRGASEMVRNYITLRGERLDVTQAEVDMGAPFGGAVSTMSDVNTFFGALFRGDLVSDASVNEMKKIGSSFPDYGLGIRRDERS
;
A
#
# COMPACT_ATOMS: atom_id res chain seq x y z
N MET A 1 -1.28 -16.94 7.39
CA MET A 1 -1.25 -15.56 6.85
C MET A 1 -2.63 -15.27 6.33
N VAL A 2 -3.27 -14.18 6.76
CA VAL A 2 -4.59 -13.80 6.21
C VAL A 2 -4.33 -13.25 4.81
N ASP A 3 -4.88 -13.93 3.80
CA ASP A 3 -4.88 -13.45 2.42
C ASP A 3 -5.87 -12.27 2.31
N VAL A 4 -5.46 -11.19 1.64
CA VAL A 4 -6.27 -9.96 1.44
C VAL A 4 -6.68 -9.79 -0.02
N ILE A 5 -5.82 -10.19 -0.96
CA ILE A 5 -5.98 -9.90 -2.39
C ILE A 5 -7.17 -10.69 -2.96
N ASN A 6 -7.20 -12.01 -2.72
CA ASN A 6 -8.24 -12.87 -3.28
C ASN A 6 -9.62 -12.61 -2.66
N PRO A 7 -9.79 -12.50 -1.32
CA PRO A 7 -11.12 -12.31 -0.73
C PRO A 7 -11.77 -10.98 -1.11
N LEU A 8 -10.99 -9.92 -1.29
CA LEU A 8 -11.50 -8.61 -1.72
C LEU A 8 -11.56 -8.45 -3.24
N GLN A 9 -11.15 -9.48 -4.00
CA GLN A 9 -11.05 -9.43 -5.46
C GLN A 9 -10.27 -8.21 -5.97
N LEU A 10 -9.10 -7.95 -5.37
CA LEU A 10 -8.21 -6.85 -5.77
C LEU A 10 -7.46 -7.22 -7.06
N ARG A 11 -8.18 -7.24 -8.18
CA ARG A 11 -7.74 -7.82 -9.46
C ARG A 11 -6.53 -7.13 -10.08
N ARG A 12 -6.26 -5.87 -9.70
CA ARG A 12 -5.10 -5.11 -10.17
C ARG A 12 -4.15 -4.81 -9.01
N THR A 13 -4.06 -5.73 -8.06
CA THR A 13 -3.11 -5.67 -6.95
C THR A 13 -2.25 -6.92 -6.93
N SER A 14 -0.93 -6.75 -6.83
CA SER A 14 0.04 -7.84 -6.72
C SER A 14 1.19 -7.44 -5.82
N ILE A 15 1.74 -8.42 -5.10
CA ILE A 15 3.00 -8.31 -4.36
C ILE A 15 4.17 -8.99 -5.11
N ASP A 16 3.84 -9.63 -6.23
CA ASP A 16 4.76 -10.33 -7.12
C ASP A 16 5.06 -9.48 -8.38
N GLU A 17 5.93 -9.99 -9.25
CA GLU A 17 6.36 -9.29 -10.47
C GLU A 17 5.25 -9.14 -11.53
N ASP A 18 4.10 -9.81 -11.40
CA ASP A 18 3.10 -9.94 -12.47
C ASP A 18 2.53 -8.63 -13.02
N LEU A 19 2.49 -7.56 -12.22
CA LEU A 19 2.02 -6.24 -12.66
C LEU A 19 3.14 -5.30 -13.12
N ARG A 20 4.40 -5.72 -12.97
CA ARG A 20 5.53 -4.94 -13.46
C ARG A 20 5.57 -4.95 -14.98
N GLY A 21 5.84 -3.78 -15.57
CA GLY A 21 5.90 -3.62 -17.01
C GLY A 21 4.55 -3.64 -17.72
N ALA A 22 3.43 -3.77 -16.99
CA ALA A 22 2.11 -3.59 -17.54
C ALA A 22 2.04 -2.24 -18.27
N SER A 23 1.50 -2.23 -19.49
CA SER A 23 1.43 -1.03 -20.34
C SER A 23 0.64 0.12 -19.67
N GLU A 24 -0.26 -0.22 -18.75
CA GLU A 24 -1.07 0.72 -17.97
C GLU A 24 -0.34 1.28 -16.74
N MET A 25 0.88 0.81 -16.44
CA MET A 25 1.60 1.25 -15.25
C MET A 25 2.17 2.66 -15.43
N VAL A 26 1.94 3.50 -14.43
CA VAL A 26 2.52 4.84 -14.39
C VAL A 26 4.04 4.73 -14.33
N ARG A 27 4.71 5.51 -15.18
CA ARG A 27 6.17 5.58 -15.20
C ARG A 27 6.67 6.36 -13.98
N ASN A 28 7.56 5.75 -13.20
CA ASN A 28 8.19 6.39 -12.06
C ASN A 28 9.56 6.94 -12.47
N TYR A 29 9.89 8.12 -11.96
CA TYR A 29 11.16 8.77 -12.25
C TYR A 29 11.69 9.48 -11.02
N ILE A 30 13.00 9.39 -10.81
CA ILE A 30 13.73 10.18 -9.82
C ILE A 30 14.63 11.19 -10.52
N THR A 31 14.99 12.25 -9.80
CA THR A 31 16.05 13.16 -10.24
C THR A 31 17.27 12.94 -9.37
N LEU A 32 18.37 12.46 -9.97
CA LEU A 32 19.63 12.23 -9.27
C LEU A 32 20.71 13.07 -9.93
N ARG A 33 21.32 13.99 -9.17
CA ARG A 33 22.39 14.87 -9.67
C ARG A 33 22.01 15.67 -10.93
N GLY A 34 20.75 16.07 -11.05
CA GLY A 34 20.22 16.83 -12.18
C GLY A 34 19.78 15.97 -13.38
N GLU A 35 19.96 14.65 -13.33
CA GLU A 35 19.51 13.73 -14.37
C GLU A 35 18.18 13.07 -13.96
N ARG A 36 17.25 12.96 -14.92
CA ARG A 36 15.99 12.24 -14.73
C ARG A 36 16.15 10.78 -15.11
N LEU A 37 16.06 9.89 -14.13
CA LEU A 37 16.20 8.45 -14.30
C LEU A 37 14.85 7.78 -14.22
N ASP A 38 14.55 6.89 -15.17
CA ASP A 38 13.36 6.03 -15.12
C ASP A 38 13.61 4.89 -14.13
N VAL A 39 12.81 4.84 -13.07
CA VAL A 39 12.88 3.84 -12.01
C VAL A 39 11.56 3.08 -11.87
N THR A 40 10.76 3.03 -12.93
CA THR A 40 9.49 2.29 -12.97
C THR A 40 9.66 0.82 -12.59
N GLN A 41 10.85 0.27 -12.79
CA GLN A 41 11.18 -1.15 -12.60
C GLN A 41 12.35 -1.37 -11.61
N ALA A 42 12.61 -0.46 -10.67
CA ALA A 42 13.70 -0.66 -9.71
C ALA A 42 13.52 -1.97 -8.92
N GLU A 43 14.54 -2.85 -8.91
CA GLU A 43 14.48 -4.19 -8.27
C GLU A 43 14.45 -4.14 -6.73
N VAL A 44 14.87 -3.01 -6.13
CA VAL A 44 15.15 -2.91 -4.68
C VAL A 44 13.94 -3.09 -3.77
N ASP A 45 12.73 -2.94 -4.31
CA ASP A 45 11.48 -2.97 -3.54
C ASP A 45 10.66 -4.26 -3.75
N MET A 46 11.15 -5.23 -4.53
CA MET A 46 10.36 -6.42 -4.92
C MET A 46 9.98 -7.31 -3.73
N GLY A 47 8.69 -7.64 -3.61
CA GLY A 47 8.15 -8.52 -2.57
C GLY A 47 8.37 -8.01 -1.14
N ALA A 48 8.94 -6.81 -0.97
CA ALA A 48 9.27 -6.27 0.32
C ALA A 48 7.98 -5.84 1.04
N PRO A 49 7.75 -6.28 2.30
CA PRO A 49 6.53 -5.96 3.03
C PRO A 49 6.37 -4.45 3.34
N PHE A 50 7.39 -3.64 3.08
CA PHE A 50 7.39 -2.20 3.28
C PHE A 50 6.94 -1.39 2.04
N GLY A 51 7.00 -1.95 0.82
CA GLY A 51 6.74 -1.16 -0.40
C GLY A 51 6.60 -1.93 -1.70
N GLY A 52 6.60 -3.26 -1.68
CA GLY A 52 6.60 -4.08 -2.91
C GLY A 52 5.25 -4.28 -3.59
N ALA A 53 4.16 -3.81 -3.00
CA ALA A 53 2.83 -3.98 -3.58
C ALA A 53 2.58 -2.98 -4.72
N VAL A 54 2.20 -3.49 -5.89
CA VAL A 54 1.65 -2.70 -7.00
C VAL A 54 0.13 -2.78 -6.93
N SER A 55 -0.54 -1.64 -7.02
CA SER A 55 -2.00 -1.57 -6.94
C SER A 55 -2.55 -0.40 -7.75
N THR A 56 -3.84 -0.15 -7.62
CA THR A 56 -4.57 0.89 -8.33
C THR A 56 -5.46 1.64 -7.37
N MET A 57 -5.82 2.88 -7.69
CA MET A 57 -6.62 3.69 -6.77
C MET A 57 -7.94 3.02 -6.41
N SER A 58 -8.57 2.30 -7.35
CA SER A 58 -9.80 1.55 -7.08
C SER A 58 -9.58 0.44 -6.04
N ASP A 59 -8.54 -0.38 -6.21
CA ASP A 59 -8.25 -1.49 -5.30
C ASP A 59 -7.78 -1.01 -3.93
N VAL A 60 -6.98 0.06 -3.88
CA VAL A 60 -6.56 0.72 -2.63
C VAL A 60 -7.79 1.24 -1.86
N ASN A 61 -8.75 1.86 -2.53
CA ASN A 61 -9.99 2.31 -1.89
C ASN A 61 -10.83 1.14 -1.38
N THR A 62 -10.93 0.05 -2.14
CA THR A 62 -11.61 -1.18 -1.69
C THR A 62 -10.95 -1.76 -0.45
N PHE A 63 -9.61 -1.85 -0.43
CA PHE A 63 -8.84 -2.33 0.72
C PHE A 63 -9.09 -1.49 1.97
N PHE A 64 -8.90 -0.17 1.90
CA PHE A 64 -9.09 0.69 3.06
C PHE A 64 -10.55 0.73 3.53
N GLY A 65 -11.51 0.68 2.60
CA GLY A 65 -12.92 0.56 2.94
C GLY A 65 -13.22 -0.73 3.73
N ALA A 66 -12.71 -1.87 3.28
CA ALA A 66 -12.86 -3.15 3.97
C ALA A 66 -12.15 -3.17 5.33
N LEU A 67 -10.93 -2.64 5.40
CA LEU A 67 -10.16 -2.53 6.64
C LEU A 67 -10.93 -1.72 7.70
N PHE A 68 -11.42 -0.53 7.35
CA PHE A 68 -12.05 0.35 8.32
C PHE A 68 -13.48 -0.03 8.69
N ARG A 69 -14.13 -0.91 7.93
CA ARG A 69 -15.41 -1.55 8.30
C ARG A 69 -15.25 -2.79 9.18
N GLY A 70 -14.01 -3.26 9.41
CA GLY A 70 -13.77 -4.49 10.16
C GLY A 70 -13.93 -5.77 9.33
N ASP A 71 -13.98 -5.67 7.99
CA ASP A 71 -14.17 -6.82 7.10
C ASP A 71 -12.90 -7.69 7.00
N LEU A 72 -11.71 -7.11 7.29
CA LEU A 72 -10.41 -7.77 7.20
C LEU A 72 -9.84 -8.24 8.54
N VAL A 73 -10.13 -7.49 9.60
CA VAL A 73 -9.70 -7.75 10.98
C VAL A 73 -10.79 -7.28 11.92
N SER A 74 -10.84 -7.81 13.14
CA SER A 74 -11.86 -7.40 14.12
C SER A 74 -11.85 -5.89 14.39
N ASP A 75 -13.00 -5.33 14.79
CA ASP A 75 -13.10 -3.92 15.20
C ASP A 75 -12.09 -3.55 16.31
N ALA A 76 -11.84 -4.47 17.24
CA ALA A 76 -10.83 -4.30 18.28
C ALA A 76 -9.42 -4.14 17.69
N SER A 77 -9.09 -4.92 16.65
CA SER A 77 -7.82 -4.80 15.92
C SER A 77 -7.74 -3.49 15.13
N VAL A 78 -8.83 -3.06 14.49
CA VAL A 78 -8.89 -1.75 13.81
C VAL A 78 -8.63 -0.61 14.80
N ASN A 79 -9.20 -0.69 16.00
CA ASN A 79 -8.97 0.31 17.05
C ASN A 79 -7.52 0.35 17.51
N GLU A 80 -6.87 -0.79 17.69
CA GLU A 80 -5.43 -0.83 17.99
C GLU A 80 -4.59 -0.29 16.84
N MET A 81 -4.95 -0.55 15.58
CA MET A 81 -4.25 0.02 14.43
C MET A 81 -4.31 1.55 14.40
N LYS A 82 -5.43 2.14 14.85
CA LYS A 82 -5.64 3.60 14.90
C LYS A 82 -4.97 4.28 16.10
N LYS A 83 -4.49 3.52 17.08
CA LYS A 83 -3.88 4.08 18.28
C LYS A 83 -2.51 4.67 17.96
N ILE A 84 -2.41 6.00 18.07
CA ILE A 84 -1.17 6.73 17.83
C ILE A 84 -0.23 6.54 19.02
N GLY A 85 0.98 6.06 18.74
CA GLY A 85 2.03 5.90 19.74
C GLY A 85 2.73 7.22 20.09
N SER A 86 3.51 7.23 21.16
CA SER A 86 4.30 8.40 21.57
C SER A 86 5.51 8.69 20.66
N SER A 87 5.97 7.70 19.89
CA SER A 87 7.22 7.78 19.12
C SER A 87 7.07 8.45 17.76
N PHE A 88 5.86 8.44 17.18
CA PHE A 88 5.58 9.02 15.86
C PHE A 88 4.24 9.75 15.92
N PRO A 89 4.24 11.09 16.00
CA PRO A 89 3.00 11.85 16.01
C PRO A 89 2.30 11.60 14.69
N ASP A 90 1.05 11.13 14.72
CA ASP A 90 0.20 10.74 13.57
C ASP A 90 0.23 9.26 13.13
N TYR A 91 1.12 8.43 13.68
CA TYR A 91 1.31 7.07 13.16
C TYR A 91 0.84 5.99 14.15
N GLY A 92 -0.04 5.12 13.66
CA GLY A 92 -0.50 3.91 14.35
C GLY A 92 0.19 2.65 13.84
N LEU A 93 -0.48 1.50 13.90
CA LEU A 93 0.07 0.25 13.37
C LEU A 93 -0.20 0.17 11.86
N GLY A 94 0.76 0.64 11.07
CA GLY A 94 0.72 0.54 9.60
C GLY A 94 -0.26 1.50 8.92
N ILE A 95 -0.80 2.48 9.66
CA ILE A 95 -1.66 3.54 9.14
C ILE A 95 -1.23 4.89 9.71
N ARG A 96 -1.30 5.93 8.87
CA ARG A 96 -1.09 7.32 9.27
C ARG A 96 -2.44 8.04 9.31
N ARG A 97 -2.63 8.88 10.32
CA ARG A 97 -3.75 9.81 10.40
C ARG A 97 -3.38 11.09 9.63
N ASP A 98 -4.22 11.50 8.69
CA ASP A 98 -4.09 12.82 8.08
C ASP A 98 -4.60 13.89 9.07
N GLU A 99 -3.94 15.03 9.16
CA GLU A 99 -4.34 16.13 10.05
C GLU A 99 -5.65 16.81 9.62
N ARG A 100 -6.17 16.45 8.43
CA ARG A 100 -7.35 17.06 7.80
C ARG A 100 -8.65 16.26 7.97
N SER A 101 -8.62 15.10 8.63
CA SER A 101 -9.77 14.20 8.82
C SER A 101 -10.36 14.27 10.23
#